data_AF-A0AAT9LH20-F1
#
_entry.id   AF-A0AAT9LH20-F1
#
_cell.length_a   1.000
_cell.length_b   1.000
_cell.length_c   1.000
_cell.angle_alpha   90.00
_cell.angle_beta   90.00
_cell.angle_gamma   90.00
#
_symmetry.space_group_name_H-M   'P 1'
#
loop_
_entity.id
_entity.type
_entity.pdbx_description
1 polymer ?
#
loop_
_entity_poly.entity_id
_entity_poly.type
_entity_poly.pdbx_seq_one_letter_code
_entity_poly.pdbx_strand_id
1 'polypeptide(L)'
;MEALELASTIRHDGHGGVADDLETAEAARRWRADIDEELRSELITLRRAIRALFARAVRPGPPSPADARRLMPVDEALSVVNNAAALDPVAPQLSWSDKPLASLRSVREDARARLLAGYARSAIEFLAGPDRDKLTACTAPRCVRYFVKTHGRQEFCKTSCANRARAARFYDRRRADNGG
;
A
#
# COMPACT_ATOMS: atom_id res chain seq x y z
N MET A 1 -1.04 -6.74 7.91
CA MET A 1 -1.15 -6.07 6.59
C MET A 1 -0.84 -4.59 6.72
N GLU A 2 0.33 -4.22 7.25
CA GLU A 2 0.67 -2.81 7.48
C GLU A 2 1.19 -2.16 6.19
N ALA A 3 1.88 -2.93 5.33
CA ALA A 3 2.38 -2.42 4.05
C ALA A 3 1.26 -1.90 3.12
N LEU A 4 0.12 -2.59 3.07
CA LEU A 4 -1.04 -2.16 2.28
C LEU A 4 -1.69 -0.91 2.85
N GLU A 5 -1.65 -0.72 4.16
CA GLU A 5 -2.15 0.48 4.83
C GLU A 5 -1.35 1.70 4.38
N LEU A 6 -0.01 1.65 4.50
CA LEU A 6 0.87 2.72 4.06
C LEU A 6 0.72 2.99 2.55
N ALA A 7 0.65 1.95 1.72
CA ALA A 7 0.43 2.08 0.28
C ALA A 7 -0.95 2.72 -0.06
N SER A 8 -1.95 2.58 0.83
CA SER A 8 -3.33 3.05 0.65
C SER A 8 -3.61 4.46 1.17
N THR A 9 -2.61 5.12 1.75
CA THR A 9 -2.63 6.58 2.02
C THR A 9 -2.80 7.40 0.73
N ILE A 10 -2.42 6.83 -0.41
CA ILE A 10 -2.83 7.28 -1.76
C ILE A 10 -4.16 6.64 -2.12
N ARG A 11 -5.20 7.46 -2.33
CA ARG A 11 -6.56 7.00 -2.66
C ARG A 11 -7.25 7.93 -3.65
N HIS A 12 -8.38 7.49 -4.20
CA HIS A 12 -9.25 8.36 -4.98
C HIS A 12 -9.94 9.38 -4.05
N ASP A 13 -9.92 10.66 -4.42
CA ASP A 13 -10.46 11.77 -3.61
C ASP A 13 -11.99 11.87 -3.61
N GLY A 14 -12.67 11.25 -4.57
CA GLY A 14 -14.13 11.33 -4.76
C GLY A 14 -14.54 12.21 -5.95
N HIS A 15 -13.68 13.14 -6.35
CA HIS A 15 -13.91 14.15 -7.38
C HIS A 15 -13.14 13.89 -8.68
N GLY A 16 -12.35 12.82 -8.71
CA GLY A 16 -11.66 12.35 -9.91
C GLY A 16 -10.15 12.56 -9.88
N GLY A 17 -9.62 13.10 -8.79
CA GLY A 17 -8.21 13.17 -8.49
C GLY A 17 -7.75 12.10 -7.50
N VAL A 18 -6.54 12.32 -7.01
CA VAL A 18 -5.86 11.47 -6.03
C VAL A 18 -5.70 12.28 -4.76
N ALA A 19 -6.22 11.75 -3.65
CA ALA A 19 -5.97 12.24 -2.31
C ALA A 19 -4.78 11.50 -1.69
N ASP A 20 -3.95 12.24 -0.98
CA ASP A 20 -2.76 11.74 -0.29
C ASP A 20 -2.85 12.08 1.21
N ASP A 21 -3.00 11.06 2.07
CA ASP A 21 -3.05 11.24 3.53
C ASP A 21 -1.73 11.74 4.14
N LEU A 22 -0.64 11.73 3.37
CA LEU A 22 0.67 12.24 3.78
C LEU A 22 1.02 13.56 3.08
N GLU A 23 0.11 14.16 2.31
CA GLU A 23 0.39 15.39 1.55
C GLU A 23 0.88 16.54 2.44
N THR A 24 0.19 16.75 3.55
CA THR A 24 0.51 17.76 4.56
C THR A 24 0.73 17.12 5.93
N ALA A 25 1.40 17.85 6.83
CA ALA A 25 1.60 17.41 8.20
C ALA A 25 0.27 17.22 8.95
N GLU A 26 -0.74 18.05 8.69
CA GLU A 26 -2.09 17.93 9.28
C GLU A 26 -2.82 16.70 8.76
N ALA A 27 -2.70 16.39 7.46
CA ALA A 27 -3.25 15.16 6.90
C ALA A 27 -2.58 13.93 7.52
N ALA A 28 -1.25 13.94 7.65
CA ALA A 28 -0.49 12.85 8.23
C ALA A 28 -0.88 12.62 9.70
N ARG A 29 -1.03 13.69 10.49
CA ARG A 29 -1.50 13.60 11.90
C ARG A 29 -2.92 13.05 12.04
N ARG A 30 -3.81 13.32 11.06
CA ARG A 30 -5.15 12.70 11.04
C ARG A 30 -5.09 11.20 10.74
N TRP A 31 -4.13 10.76 9.93
CA TRP A 31 -3.91 9.34 9.69
C TRP A 31 -3.25 8.65 10.89
N ARG A 32 -2.27 9.30 11.52
CA ARG A 32 -1.60 8.84 12.74
C ARG A 32 -1.04 10.03 13.52
N ALA A 33 -1.47 10.17 14.78
CA ALA A 33 -1.28 11.38 15.60
C ALA A 33 0.20 11.80 15.78
N ASP A 34 1.12 10.85 15.91
CA ASP A 34 2.52 11.09 16.29
C ASP A 34 3.48 11.27 15.09
N ILE A 35 2.97 11.76 13.96
CA ILE A 35 3.80 12.02 12.76
C ILE A 35 4.30 13.46 12.77
N ASP A 36 5.61 13.63 12.97
CA ASP A 36 6.33 14.86 12.67
C ASP A 36 6.71 14.96 11.18
N GLU A 37 7.27 16.10 10.78
CA GLU A 37 7.57 16.38 9.38
C GLU A 37 8.67 15.47 8.80
N GLU A 38 9.63 15.07 9.63
CA GLU A 38 10.75 14.25 9.19
C GLU A 38 10.31 12.79 8.98
N LEU A 39 9.55 12.24 9.95
CA LEU A 39 8.90 10.94 9.82
C LEU A 39 7.90 10.92 8.66
N ARG A 40 7.18 12.01 8.41
CA ARG A 40 6.29 12.12 7.24
C ARG A 40 7.08 11.93 5.94
N SER A 41 8.22 12.60 5.80
CA SER A 41 9.08 12.50 4.61
C SER A 41 9.61 11.07 4.39
N GLU A 42 10.03 10.41 5.46
CA GLU A 42 10.48 9.01 5.41
C GLU A 42 9.35 8.05 5.04
N LEU A 43 8.15 8.23 5.59
CA LEU A 43 6.97 7.43 5.26
C LEU A 43 6.55 7.63 3.80
N ILE A 44 6.64 8.85 3.27
CA ILE A 44 6.40 9.12 1.84
C ILE A 44 7.39 8.35 0.97
N THR A 45 8.68 8.39 1.33
CA THR A 45 9.74 7.69 0.61
C THR A 45 9.54 6.17 0.65
N LEU A 46 9.29 5.62 1.83
CA LEU A 46 9.02 4.19 2.01
C LEU A 46 7.75 3.76 1.26
N ARG A 47 6.69 4.57 1.29
CA ARG A 47 5.47 4.31 0.52
C ARG A 47 5.73 4.25 -0.97
N ARG A 48 6.53 5.18 -1.52
CA ARG A 48 6.88 5.19 -2.96
C ARG A 48 7.64 3.92 -3.34
N ALA A 49 8.58 3.48 -2.49
CA ALA A 49 9.30 2.23 -2.69
C ALA A 49 8.35 1.01 -2.65
N ILE A 50 7.49 0.89 -1.63
CA ILE A 50 6.52 -0.22 -1.52
C ILE A 50 5.59 -0.25 -2.73
N ARG A 51 5.07 0.90 -3.17
CA ARG A 51 4.19 0.98 -4.35
C ARG A 51 4.91 0.59 -5.64
N ALA A 52 6.20 0.90 -5.78
CA ALA A 52 7.02 0.44 -6.90
C ALA A 52 7.21 -1.08 -6.91
N LEU A 53 7.43 -1.69 -5.74
CA LEU A 53 7.51 -3.15 -5.62
C LEU A 53 6.15 -3.82 -5.85
N PHE A 54 5.04 -3.18 -5.45
CA PHE A 54 3.69 -3.67 -5.76
C PHE A 54 3.41 -3.61 -7.26
N ALA A 55 3.75 -2.51 -7.93
CA ALA A 55 3.68 -2.39 -9.39
C ALA A 55 4.51 -3.48 -10.10
N ARG A 56 5.70 -3.79 -9.59
CA ARG A 56 6.55 -4.88 -10.07
C ARG A 56 5.91 -6.26 -9.86
N ALA A 57 5.23 -6.46 -8.74
CA ALA A 57 4.63 -7.72 -8.34
C ALA A 57 3.36 -8.06 -9.15
N VAL A 58 2.55 -7.06 -9.53
CA VAL A 58 1.31 -7.30 -10.28
C VAL A 58 1.51 -7.58 -11.78
N ARG A 59 2.75 -7.53 -12.29
CA ARG A 59 3.02 -7.83 -13.71
C ARG A 59 2.67 -9.28 -14.06
N PRO A 60 2.14 -9.55 -15.27
CA PRO A 60 1.99 -8.64 -16.42
C PRO A 60 0.77 -7.71 -16.36
N GLY A 61 -0.04 -7.77 -15.30
CA GLY A 61 -1.16 -6.85 -15.10
C GLY A 61 -0.72 -5.38 -14.97
N PRO A 62 -1.64 -4.42 -15.21
CA PRO A 62 -1.32 -3.01 -15.12
C PRO A 62 -1.04 -2.60 -13.66
N PRO A 63 -0.06 -1.71 -13.42
CA PRO A 63 0.11 -1.11 -12.11
C PRO A 63 -1.06 -0.16 -11.79
N SER A 64 -1.12 0.32 -10.56
CA SER A 64 -2.06 1.38 -10.20
C SER A 64 -1.89 2.62 -11.11
N PRO A 65 -2.98 3.26 -11.57
CA PRO A 65 -2.89 4.47 -12.40
C PRO A 65 -2.09 5.62 -11.78
N ALA A 66 -2.05 5.74 -10.45
CA ALA A 66 -1.23 6.73 -9.76
C ALA A 66 0.28 6.49 -9.94
N ASP A 67 0.67 5.25 -10.23
CA ASP A 67 2.06 4.84 -10.34
C ASP A 67 2.56 4.81 -11.79
N ALA A 68 1.64 4.74 -12.76
CA ALA A 68 1.95 4.46 -14.17
C ALA A 68 2.97 5.41 -14.84
N ARG A 69 3.22 6.59 -14.27
CA ARG A 69 4.15 7.59 -14.83
C ARG A 69 5.40 7.87 -13.98
N ARG A 70 5.45 7.46 -12.71
CA ARG A 70 6.52 7.85 -11.77
C ARG A 70 6.84 6.76 -10.75
N LEU A 71 7.31 5.62 -11.23
CA LEU A 71 7.82 4.58 -10.35
C LEU A 71 9.29 4.82 -9.99
N MET A 72 9.58 4.62 -8.71
CA MET A 72 10.96 4.43 -8.26
C MET A 72 11.55 3.19 -8.97
N PRO A 73 12.78 3.25 -9.48
CA PRO A 73 13.48 2.07 -10.00
C PRO A 73 13.47 0.92 -9.00
N VAL A 74 13.35 -0.32 -9.48
CA VAL A 74 13.18 -1.48 -8.61
C VAL A 74 14.35 -1.65 -7.63
N ASP A 75 15.59 -1.45 -8.08
CA ASP A 75 16.77 -1.61 -7.23
C ASP A 75 16.85 -0.54 -6.13
N GLU A 76 16.44 0.70 -6.45
CA GLU A 76 16.30 1.78 -5.46
C GLU A 76 15.19 1.46 -4.46
N ALA A 77 14.04 0.98 -4.94
CA ALA A 77 12.91 0.59 -4.08
C ALA A 77 13.28 -0.56 -3.12
N LEU A 78 14.01 -1.56 -3.62
CA LEU A 78 14.56 -2.63 -2.79
C LEU A 78 15.50 -2.07 -1.72
N SER A 79 16.40 -1.17 -2.09
CA SER A 79 17.34 -0.53 -1.16
C SER A 79 16.61 0.25 -0.07
N VAL A 80 15.61 1.07 -0.42
CA VAL A 80 14.81 1.84 0.54
C VAL A 80 14.08 0.92 1.53
N VAL A 81 13.41 -0.13 1.03
CA VAL A 81 12.68 -1.07 1.90
C VAL A 81 13.62 -1.84 2.81
N ASN A 82 14.73 -2.35 2.29
CA ASN A 82 15.69 -3.10 3.10
C ASN A 82 16.38 -2.22 4.16
N ASN A 83 16.76 -0.98 3.80
CA ASN A 83 17.35 -0.04 4.74
C ASN A 83 16.36 0.35 5.85
N ALA A 84 15.09 0.61 5.49
CA ALA A 84 14.05 0.91 6.47
C ALA A 84 13.80 -0.27 7.42
N ALA A 85 13.77 -1.50 6.91
CA ALA A 85 13.64 -2.70 7.74
C ALA A 85 14.82 -2.87 8.73
N ALA A 86 16.02 -2.45 8.33
CA ALA A 86 17.23 -2.53 9.17
C ALA A 86 17.28 -1.48 10.30
N LEU A 87 16.39 -0.47 10.30
CA LEU A 87 16.35 0.56 11.35
C LEU A 87 16.00 -0.02 12.73
N ASP A 88 15.22 -1.10 12.79
CA ASP A 88 14.84 -1.79 14.03
C ASP A 88 15.26 -3.26 14.02
N PRO A 89 16.53 -3.56 14.39
CA PRO A 89 16.96 -4.93 14.61
C PRO A 89 16.11 -5.60 15.69
N VAL A 90 15.63 -6.80 15.41
CA VAL A 90 14.83 -7.61 16.35
C VAL A 90 15.50 -8.93 16.68
N ALA A 91 15.30 -9.36 17.91
CA ALA A 91 15.66 -10.69 18.36
C ALA A 91 14.39 -11.56 18.48
N PRO A 92 14.41 -12.81 17.98
CA PRO A 92 13.38 -13.79 18.30
C PRO A 92 13.27 -13.99 19.81
N GLN A 93 12.05 -14.04 20.30
CA GLN A 93 11.69 -14.30 21.68
C GLN A 93 10.70 -15.44 21.71
N LEU A 94 10.88 -16.36 22.65
CA LEU A 94 9.97 -17.46 22.90
C LEU A 94 9.33 -17.24 24.26
N SER A 95 8.01 -17.11 24.28
CA SER A 95 7.24 -17.05 25.51
C SER A 95 6.34 -18.27 25.65
N TRP A 96 6.03 -18.61 26.90
CA TRP A 96 5.11 -19.68 27.25
C TRP A 96 3.96 -19.11 28.08
N SER A 97 2.75 -19.26 27.55
CA SER A 97 1.53 -19.30 28.36
C SER A 97 0.99 -20.74 28.31
N ASP A 98 -0.15 -20.98 27.68
CA ASP A 98 -0.71 -22.33 27.50
C ASP A 98 -0.03 -23.10 26.34
N LYS A 99 0.59 -22.37 25.40
CA LYS A 99 1.32 -22.90 24.24
C LYS A 99 2.53 -22.02 23.93
N PRO A 100 3.60 -22.56 23.30
CA PRO A 100 4.73 -21.73 22.88
C PRO A 100 4.28 -20.66 21.88
N LEU A 101 4.72 -19.42 22.12
CA LEU A 101 4.52 -18.29 21.23
C LEU A 101 5.88 -17.69 20.85
N ALA A 102 6.18 -17.71 19.57
CA ALA A 102 7.31 -16.96 19.02
C ALA A 102 6.88 -15.51 18.76
N SER A 103 7.72 -14.55 19.16
CA SER A 103 7.56 -13.13 18.84
C SER A 103 8.89 -12.51 18.48
N LEU A 104 8.88 -11.34 17.85
CA LEU A 104 10.07 -10.56 17.57
C LEU A 104 10.08 -9.36 18.51
N ARG A 105 11.18 -9.16 19.24
CA ARG A 105 11.35 -8.03 20.15
C ARG A 105 12.40 -7.08 19.61
N SER A 106 12.06 -5.79 19.51
CA SER A 106 13.01 -4.72 19.20
C SER A 106 14.16 -4.76 20.20
N VAL A 107 15.39 -4.73 19.69
CA VAL A 107 16.60 -4.67 20.53
C VAL A 107 16.76 -3.27 21.13
N ARG A 108 16.19 -2.24 20.49
CA ARG A 108 16.28 -0.84 20.89
C ARG A 108 14.90 -0.23 21.14
N GLU A 109 14.87 0.81 21.97
CA GLU A 109 13.67 1.62 22.20
C GLU A 109 13.72 2.87 21.34
N ASP A 110 13.35 2.71 20.07
CA ASP A 110 13.16 3.81 19.14
C ASP A 110 11.81 3.62 18.43
N ALA A 111 10.82 4.44 18.79
CA ALA A 111 9.47 4.34 18.26
C ALA A 111 9.40 4.66 16.76
N ARG A 112 10.23 5.59 16.29
CA ARG A 112 10.26 6.01 14.88
C ARG A 112 10.87 4.93 14.01
N ALA A 113 12.04 4.42 14.40
CA ALA A 113 12.70 3.31 13.73
C ALA A 113 11.80 2.08 13.69
N ARG A 114 11.16 1.75 14.82
CA ARG A 114 10.20 0.63 14.92
C ARG A 114 9.03 0.78 13.95
N LEU A 115 8.48 1.98 13.79
CA LEU A 115 7.37 2.23 12.89
C LEU A 115 7.76 2.02 11.42
N LEU A 116 8.87 2.62 10.98
CA LEU A 116 9.37 2.49 9.60
C LEU A 116 9.75 1.05 9.28
N ALA A 117 10.48 0.40 10.18
CA ALA A 117 10.87 -0.99 10.04
C ALA A 117 9.68 -1.94 10.09
N GLY A 118 8.61 -1.62 10.84
CA GLY A 118 7.35 -2.37 10.84
C GLY A 118 6.71 -2.41 9.45
N TYR A 119 6.49 -1.24 8.84
CA TYR A 119 5.96 -1.16 7.47
C TYR A 119 6.86 -1.85 6.45
N ALA A 120 8.18 -1.66 6.55
CA ALA A 120 9.14 -2.26 5.63
C ALA A 120 9.17 -3.80 5.75
N ARG A 121 9.24 -4.35 6.96
CA ARG A 121 9.16 -5.80 7.21
C ARG A 121 7.83 -6.38 6.75
N SER A 122 6.71 -5.72 7.05
CA SER A 122 5.41 -6.15 6.57
C SER A 122 5.36 -6.20 5.03
N ALA A 123 6.06 -5.30 4.34
CA ALA A 123 6.14 -5.32 2.87
C ALA A 123 7.00 -6.50 2.37
N ILE A 124 8.14 -6.75 3.01
CA ILE A 124 9.03 -7.89 2.71
C ILE A 124 8.28 -9.22 2.91
N GLU A 125 7.67 -9.42 4.08
CA GLU A 125 6.89 -10.63 4.41
C GLU A 125 5.73 -10.83 3.43
N PHE A 126 5.03 -9.76 3.08
CA PHE A 126 3.92 -9.84 2.12
C PHE A 126 4.40 -10.22 0.72
N LEU A 127 5.46 -9.58 0.22
CA LEU A 127 6.00 -9.80 -1.13
C LEU A 127 6.73 -11.14 -1.28
N ALA A 128 7.29 -11.67 -0.21
CA ALA A 128 7.89 -13.01 -0.18
C ALA A 128 6.89 -14.10 0.25
N GLY A 129 5.68 -13.71 0.66
CA GLY A 129 4.68 -14.59 1.25
C GLY A 129 3.64 -15.14 0.27
N PRO A 130 2.76 -16.04 0.74
CA PRO A 130 1.80 -16.74 -0.11
C PRO A 130 0.69 -15.84 -0.68
N ASP A 131 0.45 -14.68 -0.08
CA ASP A 131 -0.57 -13.73 -0.55
C ASP A 131 -0.06 -12.80 -1.66
N ARG A 132 1.23 -12.89 -2.04
CA ARG A 132 1.83 -12.08 -3.10
C ARG A 132 1.05 -12.18 -4.41
N ASP A 133 0.65 -13.38 -4.80
CA ASP A 133 -0.06 -13.61 -6.07
C ASP A 133 -1.53 -13.15 -6.05
N LYS A 134 -2.06 -12.86 -4.85
CA LYS A 134 -3.39 -12.28 -4.66
C LYS A 134 -3.37 -10.76 -4.73
N LEU A 135 -2.19 -10.12 -4.76
CA LEU A 135 -2.06 -8.68 -4.92
C LEU A 135 -2.61 -8.26 -6.29
N THR A 136 -3.43 -7.21 -6.32
CA THR A 136 -4.03 -6.71 -7.56
C THR A 136 -4.21 -5.20 -7.48
N ALA A 137 -3.95 -4.49 -8.57
CA ALA A 137 -4.35 -3.10 -8.73
C ALA A 137 -5.86 -3.02 -9.03
N CYS A 138 -6.60 -2.17 -8.33
CA CYS A 138 -8.03 -2.01 -8.56
C CYS A 138 -8.31 -1.41 -9.95
N THR A 139 -9.14 -2.07 -10.74
CA THR A 139 -9.45 -1.67 -12.13
C THR A 139 -10.65 -0.73 -12.25
N ALA A 140 -11.31 -0.40 -11.13
CA ALA A 140 -12.43 0.55 -11.17
C ALA A 140 -11.97 1.93 -11.66
N PRO A 141 -12.79 2.65 -12.44
CA PRO A 141 -12.44 3.97 -12.94
C PRO A 141 -11.87 4.86 -11.85
N ARG A 142 -10.71 5.47 -12.11
CA ARG A 142 -10.00 6.41 -11.22
C ARG A 142 -9.55 5.82 -9.87
N CYS A 143 -9.67 4.51 -9.64
CA CYS A 143 -9.12 3.91 -8.42
C CYS A 143 -7.59 3.78 -8.54
N VAL A 144 -6.89 4.01 -7.43
CA VAL A 144 -5.42 4.01 -7.37
C VAL A 144 -4.86 3.06 -6.30
N ARG A 145 -5.71 2.20 -5.73
CA ARG A 145 -5.35 1.28 -4.66
C ARG A 145 -4.89 -0.07 -5.20
N TYR A 146 -3.91 -0.66 -4.53
CA TYR A 146 -3.68 -2.09 -4.53
C TYR A 146 -4.54 -2.76 -3.45
N PHE A 147 -4.88 -4.03 -3.65
CA PHE A 147 -5.62 -4.84 -2.67
C PHE A 147 -5.25 -6.31 -2.81
N VAL A 148 -5.52 -7.09 -1.78
CA VAL A 148 -5.39 -8.56 -1.80
C VAL A 148 -6.76 -9.14 -2.12
N LYS A 149 -6.84 -9.99 -3.14
CA LYS A 149 -8.07 -10.71 -3.46
C LYS A 149 -8.45 -11.65 -2.33
N THR A 150 -9.70 -11.61 -1.90
CA THR A 150 -10.28 -12.61 -0.99
C THR A 150 -10.86 -13.81 -1.75
N HIS A 151 -11.18 -13.63 -3.04
CA HIS A 151 -11.65 -14.67 -3.95
C HIS A 151 -11.23 -14.39 -5.40
N GLY A 152 -11.09 -15.44 -6.23
CA GLY A 152 -10.46 -15.33 -7.56
C GLY A 152 -11.13 -14.34 -8.53
N ARG A 153 -12.46 -14.19 -8.46
CA ARG A 153 -13.25 -13.27 -9.31
C ARG A 153 -13.26 -11.80 -8.83
N GLN A 154 -12.54 -11.47 -7.75
CA GLN A 154 -12.54 -10.10 -7.24
C GLN A 154 -11.70 -9.18 -8.12
N GLU A 155 -12.33 -8.20 -8.78
CA GLU A 155 -11.66 -7.21 -9.63
C GLU A 155 -11.52 -5.83 -8.95
N PHE A 156 -12.29 -5.59 -7.87
CA PHE A 156 -12.41 -4.29 -7.22
C PHE A 156 -12.09 -4.37 -5.74
N CYS A 157 -11.37 -3.35 -5.24
CA CYS A 157 -10.94 -3.31 -3.84
C CYS A 157 -12.08 -3.11 -2.83
N LYS A 158 -13.25 -2.64 -3.26
CA LYS A 158 -14.46 -2.44 -2.42
C LYS A 158 -15.72 -2.36 -3.26
N THR A 159 -16.89 -2.56 -2.63
CA THR A 159 -18.22 -2.48 -3.28
C THR A 159 -18.47 -1.16 -4.00
N SER A 160 -18.04 -0.02 -3.43
CA SER A 160 -18.21 1.29 -4.09
C SER A 160 -17.36 1.44 -5.36
N CYS A 161 -16.25 0.71 -5.50
CA CYS A 161 -15.49 0.65 -6.74
C CYS A 161 -16.24 -0.16 -7.81
N ALA A 162 -16.89 -1.27 -7.43
CA ALA A 162 -17.76 -2.03 -8.34
C ALA A 162 -18.96 -1.21 -8.83
N ASN A 163 -19.59 -0.43 -7.93
CA ASN A 163 -20.70 0.48 -8.30
C ASN A 163 -20.25 1.56 -9.29
N ARG A 164 -19.07 2.16 -9.06
CA ARG A 164 -18.51 3.16 -9.97
C ARG A 164 -18.19 2.57 -11.36
N ALA A 165 -17.66 1.35 -11.41
CA ALA A 165 -17.42 0.65 -12.67
C ALA A 165 -18.72 0.37 -13.43
N ARG A 166 -19.79 -0.03 -12.73
CA ARG A 166 -21.12 -0.22 -13.33
C ARG A 166 -21.69 1.09 -13.88
N ALA A 167 -21.62 2.18 -13.12
CA ALA A 167 -22.11 3.49 -13.55
C ALA A 167 -21.37 4.02 -14.79
N ALA A 168 -20.04 3.90 -14.83
CA ALA A 168 -19.25 4.32 -16.00
C ALA A 168 -19.69 3.61 -17.28
N ARG A 169 -19.82 2.28 -17.24
CA ARG A 169 -20.29 1.47 -18.38
C ARG A 169 -21.67 1.89 -18.88
N PHE A 170 -22.58 2.28 -17.98
CA PHE A 170 -23.91 2.78 -18.37
C PHE A 170 -23.85 4.11 -19.11
N TYR A 171 -23.04 5.06 -18.63
CA TYR A 171 -22.85 6.35 -19.28
C TYR A 171 -22.14 6.23 -20.63
N ASP A 172 -21.15 5.33 -20.75
CA ASP A 172 -20.44 5.10 -22.02
C ASP A 172 -21.39 4.56 -23.09
N ARG A 173 -22.29 3.63 -22.73
CA ARG A 173 -23.34 3.13 -23.63
C ARG A 173 -24.29 4.24 -24.07
N ARG A 174 -24.80 5.06 -23.14
CA ARG A 174 -25.69 6.18 -23.48
C ARG A 174 -25.03 7.24 -24.36
N ARG A 175 -23.72 7.47 -24.21
CA ARG A 175 -22.98 8.38 -25.10
C ARG A 175 -22.80 7.80 -26.49
N ALA A 176 -22.59 6.49 -26.61
CA ALA A 176 -22.53 5.80 -27.90
C ALA A 176 -23.89 5.82 -28.62
N ASP A 177 -24.98 5.61 -27.88
CA ASP A 177 -26.35 5.60 -28.43
C ASP A 177 -26.86 6.99 -28.85
N ASN A 178 -26.40 8.07 -28.19
CA ASN A 178 -26.79 9.46 -28.51
C ASN A 178 -25.86 10.16 -29.51
N GLY A 179 -24.77 9.51 -29.92
CA GLY A 179 -23.74 10.06 -30.81
C GLY A 179 -23.71 9.41 -32.20
N GLY A 180 -24.63 8.50 -32.49
CA GLY A 180 -24.90 7.93 -33.82
C GLY A 180 -26.23 8.45 -34.37
#